data_AF-I4H0G7-F1
#
_entry.id   AF-I4H0G7-F1
#
_cell.length_a   1.000
_cell.length_b   1.000
_cell.length_c   1.000
_cell.angle_alpha   90.00
_cell.angle_beta   90.00
_cell.angle_gamma   90.00
#
_symmetry.space_group_name_H-M   'P 1'
#
loop_
_entity.id
_entity.type
_entity.pdbx_description
1 polymer ?
#
loop_
_entity_poly.entity_id
_entity_poly.type
_entity_poly.pdbx_seq_one_letter_code
_entity_poly.pdbx_strand_id
1 'polypeptide(L)' 'MGSKRRGVGIRFAGGYLVGPDNGLFSGILSQSPAISAVNLNNSSYWRTPNPSTTFHGRDIFAAVAAYLAREYP' A
#
# COMPACT_ATOMS: atom_id res chain seq x y z
N MET A 1 -13.77 1.12 1.01
CA MET A 1 -14.72 1.97 1.77
C MET A 1 -13.95 3.02 2.54
N GLY A 2 -14.01 4.28 2.10
CA GLY A 2 -13.24 5.42 2.58
C GLY A 2 -13.53 5.88 4.01
N SER A 3 -13.19 5.05 5.00
CA SER A 3 -12.93 5.54 6.35
C SER A 3 -11.50 6.11 6.42
N LYS A 4 -11.17 6.85 7.49
CA LYS A 4 -9.85 7.47 7.79
C LYS A 4 -8.64 6.50 7.83
N ARG A 5 -8.81 5.25 7.38
CA ARG A 5 -7.76 4.24 7.34
C ARG A 5 -6.75 4.62 6.27
N ARG A 6 -5.48 4.74 6.69
CA ARG A 6 -4.37 5.11 5.83
C ARG A 6 -4.04 3.96 4.88
N GLY A 7 -3.64 4.29 3.66
CA GLY A 7 -2.93 3.34 2.81
C GLY A 7 -1.50 3.19 3.29
N VAL A 8 -1.00 1.95 3.36
CA VAL A 8 0.37 1.66 3.80
C VAL A 8 1.09 0.81 2.77
N GLY A 9 2.36 1.16 2.52
CA GLY A 9 3.34 0.32 1.84
C GLY A 9 4.33 -0.21 2.88
N ILE A 10 4.58 -1.51 2.91
CA ILE A 10 5.45 -2.16 3.89
C ILE A 10 6.49 -2.97 3.14
N ARG A 11 7.78 -2.75 3.44
CA ARG A 11 8.88 -3.61 3.00
C ARG A 11 9.16 -4.64 4.08
N PHE A 12 9.30 -5.89 3.69
CA PHE A 12 9.71 -7.00 4.57
C PHE A 12 10.69 -7.90 3.80
N ALA A 13 11.21 -8.96 4.42
CA ALA A 13 12.24 -9.79 3.80
C ALA A 13 11.78 -10.44 2.47
N GLY A 14 10.48 -10.74 2.34
CA GLY A 14 9.90 -11.37 1.14
C GLY A 14 9.39 -10.40 0.08
N GLY A 15 9.59 -9.09 0.23
CA GLY A 15 9.18 -8.09 -0.75
C GLY A 15 8.35 -6.95 -0.15
N TYR A 16 7.26 -6.59 -0.84
CA TYR A 16 6.42 -5.44 -0.49
C TYR A 16 4.95 -5.83 -0.30
N LEU A 17 4.31 -5.22 0.70
CA LEU A 17 2.87 -5.30 0.93
C LEU A 17 2.26 -3.91 0.74
N VAL A 18 1.15 -3.81 0.02
CA VAL A 18 0.46 -2.54 -0.27
C VAL A 18 -1.02 -2.72 0.02
N GLY A 19 -1.59 -1.88 0.88
CA GLY A 19 -3.01 -1.98 1.21
C GLY A 19 -3.46 -1.10 2.37
N PRO A 20 -4.67 -1.33 2.90
CA PRO A 20 -5.19 -0.57 4.02
C PRO A 20 -4.51 -0.95 5.34
N ASP A 21 -4.27 0.04 6.20
CA ASP A 21 -3.88 -0.13 7.60
C ASP A 21 -5.09 -0.59 8.44
N ASN A 22 -5.42 -1.88 8.35
CA ASN A 22 -6.56 -2.50 9.05
C ASN A 22 -6.23 -3.87 9.68
N GLY A 23 -4.93 -4.19 9.81
CA GLY A 23 -4.47 -5.47 10.35
C GLY A 23 -4.39 -6.62 9.35
N LEU A 24 -4.75 -6.42 8.07
CA LEU A 24 -4.68 -7.45 7.02
C LEU A 24 -3.29 -8.12 6.93
N PHE A 25 -2.22 -7.36 7.15
CA PHE A 25 -0.85 -7.85 7.03
C PHE A 25 -0.28 -8.48 8.31
N SER A 26 -1.03 -8.48 9.42
CA SER A 26 -0.53 -8.94 10.73
C SER A 26 -0.02 -10.38 10.72
N GLY A 27 -0.71 -11.29 10.01
CA GLY A 27 -0.29 -12.70 9.91
C GLY A 27 0.98 -12.94 9.09
N ILE A 28 1.29 -12.06 8.13
CA ILE A 28 2.57 -12.11 7.39
C ILE A 28 3.67 -11.50 8.26
N LEU A 29 3.39 -10.37 8.89
CA LEU A 29 4.36 -9.62 9.67
C LEU A 29 4.74 -10.28 11.00
N SER A 30 3.92 -11.19 11.53
CA SER A 30 4.28 -12.04 12.66
C SER A 30 5.34 -13.08 12.33
N GLN A 31 5.43 -13.50 11.06
CA GLN A 31 6.39 -14.49 10.57
C GLN A 31 7.61 -13.83 9.94
N SER A 32 7.43 -12.68 9.29
CA SER A 32 8.50 -11.91 8.65
C SER A 32 8.34 -10.43 8.98
N PRO A 33 9.12 -9.91 9.94
CA PRO A 33 8.98 -8.55 10.42
C PRO A 33 9.14 -7.49 9.33
N ALA A 34 8.45 -6.36 9.51
CA ALA A 34 8.61 -5.19 8.65
C ALA A 34 10.02 -4.61 8.79
N ILE A 35 10.66 -4.32 7.66
CA ILE A 35 11.92 -3.58 7.57
C ILE A 35 11.63 -2.07 7.56
N SER A 36 10.60 -1.66 6.83
CA SER A 36 10.14 -0.26 6.78
C SER A 36 8.67 -0.19 6.39
N ALA A 37 8.00 0.90 6.77
CA ALA A 37 6.63 1.18 6.39
C ALA A 37 6.44 2.66 6.08
N VAL A 38 5.64 2.96 5.06
CA VAL A 38 5.35 4.32 4.61
C VAL A 38 3.86 4.52 4.41
N ASN A 39 3.40 5.75 4.61
CA ASN A 39 2.04 6.14 4.25
C ASN A 39 1.96 6.42 2.75
N LEU A 40 0.94 5.90 2.08
CA LEU A 40 0.73 6.09 0.64
C LEU A 40 0.05 7.43 0.36
N ASN A 41 0.68 8.53 0.76
CA ASN A 41 0.13 9.90 0.66
C ASN A 41 0.66 10.69 -0.55
N ASN A 42 1.61 10.15 -1.32
CA ASN A 42 2.11 10.78 -2.53
C ASN A 42 1.24 10.39 -3.74
N SER A 43 0.41 11.32 -4.21
CA SER A 43 -0.53 11.12 -5.31
C SER A 43 0.15 10.89 -6.67
N SER A 44 1.44 11.18 -6.81
CA SER A 44 2.22 10.90 -8.04
C SER A 44 2.29 9.41 -8.37
N TYR A 45 2.14 8.54 -7.36
CA TYR A 45 2.14 7.09 -7.52
C TYR A 45 0.73 6.49 -7.62
N TRP A 46 -0.31 7.32 -7.59
CA TRP A 46 -1.68 6.87 -7.73
C TRP A 46 -2.08 6.80 -9.21
N ARG A 47 -3.13 6.04 -9.51
CA ARG A 47 -3.66 5.96 -10.88
C ARG A 47 -4.29 7.27 -11.34
N THR A 48 -4.80 8.07 -10.40
CA THR A 48 -5.53 9.31 -10.65
C THR A 48 -5.29 10.29 -9.50
N PRO A 49 -5.23 11.61 -9.75
CA PRO A 49 -5.16 12.61 -8.68
C PRO A 49 -6.40 12.62 -7.78
N ASN A 50 -7.55 12.13 -8.27
CA ASN A 50 -8.82 12.08 -7.56
C ASN A 50 -9.33 10.62 -7.47
N PRO A 51 -8.85 9.83 -6.49
CA PRO A 51 -9.24 8.43 -6.34
C PRO A 51 -10.70 8.27 -5.87
N SER A 52 -11.34 7.17 -6.28
CA SER A 52 -12.70 6.83 -5.85
C SER A 52 -12.77 6.50 -4.35
N THR A 53 -13.77 7.04 -3.64
CA THR A 53 -13.98 6.79 -2.20
C THR A 53 -14.29 5.33 -1.85
N THR A 54 -14.71 4.51 -2.82
CA THR A 54 -15.07 3.11 -2.60
C THR A 54 -14.07 2.12 -3.21
N PHE A 55 -13.23 2.57 -4.16
CA PHE A 55 -12.40 1.71 -5.01
C PHE A 55 -10.88 2.00 -4.94
N HIS A 56 -10.36 2.34 -3.75
CA HIS A 56 -8.92 2.54 -3.51
C HIS A 56 -8.03 1.36 -3.92
N GLY A 57 -8.55 0.14 -3.95
CA GLY A 57 -7.83 -1.04 -4.46
C GLY A 57 -7.29 -0.82 -5.88
N ARG A 58 -8.12 -0.28 -6.77
CA ARG A 58 -7.73 0.02 -8.15
C ARG A 58 -6.96 1.33 -8.25
N ASP A 59 -7.46 2.37 -7.58
CA ASP A 59 -7.00 3.74 -7.83
C ASP A 59 -5.69 4.09 -7.10
N ILE A 60 -5.41 3.41 -5.99
CA ILE A 60 -4.23 3.66 -5.14
C ILE A 60 -3.37 2.40 -5.03
N PHE A 61 -3.89 1.31 -4.45
CA PHE A 61 -3.05 0.18 -4.04
C PHE A 61 -2.45 -0.57 -5.23
N ALA A 62 -3.25 -0.89 -6.25
CA ALA A 62 -2.75 -1.57 -7.44
C ALA A 62 -1.72 -0.73 -8.22
N ALA A 63 -1.93 0.59 -8.31
CA ALA A 63 -0.99 1.49 -8.98
C ALA A 63 0.35 1.56 -8.24
N VAL A 64 0.32 1.75 -6.92
CA VAL A 64 1.53 1.75 -6.08
C VAL A 64 2.26 0.41 -6.17
N ALA A 65 1.54 -0.71 -6.09
CA ALA A 65 2.13 -2.04 -6.22
C ALA A 65 2.82 -2.23 -7.58
N ALA A 66 2.25 -1.68 -8.66
CA ALA A 66 2.86 -1.73 -9.98
C ALA A 66 4.15 -0.90 -10.07
N TYR A 67 4.25 0.24 -9.39
CA TYR A 67 5.51 1.00 -9.28
C TYR A 67 6.58 0.20 -8.54
N LEU A 68 6.22 -0.38 -7.38
CA LEU A 68 7.16 -1.19 -6.58
C LEU A 68 7.63 -2.44 -7.33
N ALA A 69 6.75 -3.09 -8.10
CA ALA A 69 7.10 -4.26 -8.91
C ALA A 69 8.09 -3.94 -10.05
N ARG A 70 8.20 -2.67 -10.46
CA ARG A 70 9.20 -2.20 -11.44
C ARG A 70 10.53 -1.79 -10.79
N GLU A 71 10.72 -2.11 -9.51
CA GLU A 71 11.85 -1.66 -8.68
C GLU A 71 12.00 -0.14 -8.64
N TYR A 72 10.89 0.58 -8.79
CA TYR A 72 10.90 2.02 -8.65
C TYR A 72 11.09 2.39 -7.16
N PRO A 73 12.02 3.31 -6.83
CA PRO A 73 12.35 3.66 -5.45
C PRO A 73 11.20 4.35 -4.70
#